data_AF-A0A6L8LCF8-F1
#
_entry.id   AF-A0A6L8LCF8-F1
#
_cell.length_a   1.000
_cell.length_b   1.000
_cell.length_c   1.000
_cell.angle_alpha   90.00
_cell.angle_beta   90.00
_cell.angle_gamma   90.00
#
_symmetry.space_group_name_H-M   'P 1'
#
loop_
_entity.id
_entity.type
_entity.pdbx_description
1 polymer ?
#
loop_
_entity_poly.entity_id
_entity_poly.type
_entity_poly.pdbx_seq_one_letter_code
_entity_poly.pdbx_strand_id
1 'polypeptide(L)'
;MTVHQPTFDEAGSHAALGDASAAPDPDLEVAPFARLTIGDTVFEVGTVLTDIVAAGEAHDILAFRPNADTPWKQLRATLEEGWRPVAAEVVRNTRDALHDYVGMHMIRRSGSFRAGGRVSLTLFGFDWEVRLSSDGKRAQVRLPDMSWEEVDPNLVAEHQDFKELAIASLIKSRPSIHKVFEDDVEAWALRLAAGASVVPIM
;
A
#
# COMPACT_ATOMS: atom_id res chain seq x y z
N MET A 1 5.73 -4.00 -15.29
CA MET A 1 5.54 -3.96 -13.83
C MET A 1 4.81 -2.67 -13.56
N THR A 2 3.49 -2.74 -13.38
CA THR A 2 2.66 -1.55 -13.15
C THR A 2 3.00 -1.02 -11.77
N VAL A 3 3.48 0.22 -11.68
CA VAL A 3 3.81 0.85 -10.40
C VAL A 3 2.48 1.22 -9.74
N HIS A 4 2.02 0.40 -8.80
CA HIS A 4 0.85 0.72 -8.00
C HIS A 4 1.21 1.87 -7.05
N GLN A 5 0.36 2.89 -6.97
CA GLN A 5 0.53 3.95 -5.97
C GLN A 5 0.30 3.35 -4.57
N PRO A 6 1.15 3.67 -3.58
CA PRO A 6 0.96 3.19 -2.22
C PRO A 6 -0.37 3.73 -1.66
N THR A 7 -1.15 2.85 -1.04
CA THR A 7 -2.45 3.22 -0.44
C THR A 7 -2.29 4.15 0.77
N PHE A 8 -1.12 4.10 1.41
CA PHE A 8 -0.78 4.85 2.61
C PHE A 8 0.43 5.72 2.30
N ASP A 9 0.24 6.79 1.52
CA ASP A 9 1.31 7.72 1.14
C ASP A 9 1.51 8.76 2.25
N GLU A 10 1.91 8.28 3.42
CA GLU A 10 2.10 9.09 4.64
C GLU A 10 3.58 9.27 5.00
N ALA A 11 4.53 8.77 4.23
CA ALA A 11 5.93 9.15 4.39
C ALA A 11 6.09 10.68 4.18
N GLY A 12 6.61 11.41 5.17
CA GLY A 12 7.19 12.75 4.98
C GLY A 12 6.33 14.02 5.21
N SER A 13 5.09 13.98 5.72
CA SER A 13 4.36 15.23 6.03
C SER A 13 4.68 15.80 7.41
N HIS A 14 5.85 16.44 7.55
CA HIS A 14 6.00 17.58 8.46
C HIS A 14 6.03 18.88 7.64
N ALA A 15 4.86 19.30 7.16
CA ALA A 15 4.62 20.70 6.81
C ALA A 15 3.15 21.05 7.02
N ALA A 16 2.96 22.22 7.60
CA ALA A 16 1.72 22.85 8.02
C ALA A 16 0.51 22.68 7.09
N LEU A 17 -0.69 22.72 7.71
CA LEU A 17 -1.96 23.21 7.16
C LEU A 17 -1.82 23.93 5.80
N GLY A 18 -2.22 23.28 4.70
CA GLY A 18 -2.28 23.94 3.40
C GLY A 18 -2.43 22.97 2.23
N ASP A 19 -3.57 23.10 1.55
CA ASP A 19 -4.00 22.44 0.30
C ASP A 19 -2.92 22.03 -0.72
N ALA A 20 -3.19 20.85 -1.32
CA ALA A 20 -2.98 20.44 -2.71
C ALA A 20 -1.57 20.43 -3.35
N SER A 21 -1.29 19.28 -4.00
CA SER A 21 -0.17 18.94 -4.89
C SER A 21 1.03 18.30 -4.18
N ALA A 22 1.11 16.97 -4.28
CA ALA A 22 2.30 16.19 -3.98
C ALA A 22 3.45 16.68 -4.88
N ALA A 23 4.28 17.57 -4.34
CA ALA A 23 5.57 17.88 -4.92
C ALA A 23 6.42 16.60 -4.90
N PRO A 24 7.29 16.37 -5.91
CA PRO A 24 8.27 15.31 -5.82
C PRO A 24 9.08 15.50 -4.54
N ASP A 25 9.25 14.42 -3.77
CA ASP A 25 10.14 14.43 -2.61
C ASP A 25 11.46 15.08 -3.03
N PRO A 26 12.00 16.05 -2.26
CA PRO A 26 13.26 16.68 -2.59
C PRO A 26 14.31 15.59 -2.81
N ASP A 27 15.25 15.79 -3.74
CA ASP A 27 16.37 14.85 -3.93
C ASP A 27 17.11 14.70 -2.59
N LEU A 28 16.74 13.68 -1.81
CA LEU A 28 17.29 13.41 -0.50
C LEU A 28 18.74 12.95 -0.72
N GLU A 29 19.67 13.67 -0.12
CA GLU A 29 21.04 13.19 -0.03
C GLU A 29 21.09 12.11 1.06
N VAL A 30 21.33 10.86 0.65
CA VAL A 30 21.25 9.68 1.54
C VAL A 30 22.54 8.89 1.44
N ALA A 31 23.11 8.52 2.58
CA ALA A 31 24.20 7.54 2.69
C ALA A 31 23.61 6.13 2.88
N PRO A 32 23.62 5.25 1.86
CA PRO A 32 23.13 3.89 2.00
C PRO A 32 24.05 3.08 2.92
N PHE A 33 23.49 2.29 3.82
CA PHE A 33 24.28 1.45 4.73
C PHE A 33 23.73 0.02 4.89
N ALA A 34 22.50 -0.23 4.46
CA ALA A 34 21.87 -1.54 4.59
C ALA A 34 21.04 -1.91 3.37
N ARG A 35 20.98 -3.22 3.12
CA ARG A 35 20.08 -3.86 2.17
C ARG A 35 19.04 -4.65 2.95
N LEU A 36 17.78 -4.32 2.72
CA LEU A 36 16.61 -4.92 3.34
C LEU A 36 15.91 -5.82 2.33
N THR A 37 15.68 -7.09 2.66
CA THR A 37 14.94 -8.03 1.81
C THR A 37 13.65 -8.44 2.50
N ILE A 38 12.52 -8.34 1.80
CA ILE A 38 11.19 -8.72 2.28
C ILE A 38 10.53 -9.63 1.23
N GLY A 39 10.41 -10.92 1.55
CA GLY A 39 10.06 -11.92 0.54
C GLY A 39 11.10 -11.94 -0.58
N ASP A 40 10.65 -11.74 -1.82
CA ASP A 40 11.53 -11.70 -3.00
C ASP A 40 11.95 -10.27 -3.41
N THR A 41 11.57 -9.25 -2.63
CA THR A 41 11.85 -7.85 -2.95
C THR A 41 13.02 -7.34 -2.11
N VAL A 42 13.93 -6.60 -2.76
CA VAL A 42 15.13 -6.03 -2.15
C VAL A 42 15.02 -4.51 -2.18
N PHE A 43 15.39 -3.88 -1.08
CA PHE A 43 15.41 -2.44 -0.88
C PHE A 43 16.77 -2.00 -0.33
N GLU A 44 17.18 -0.78 -0.66
CA GLU A 44 18.29 -0.11 -0.01
C GLU A 44 17.75 0.81 1.08
N VAL A 45 18.44 0.86 2.22
CA VAL A 45 18.14 1.73 3.36
C VAL A 45 19.38 2.54 3.67
N GLY A 46 19.18 3.83 3.93
CA GLY A 46 20.25 4.77 4.22
C GLY A 46 19.84 5.85 5.20
N THR A 47 20.82 6.61 5.68
CA THR A 47 20.60 7.77 6.55
C THR A 47 20.57 9.04 5.70
N VAL A 48 19.56 9.88 5.90
CA VAL A 48 19.45 11.19 5.27
C VAL A 48 20.53 12.12 5.83
N LEU A 49 21.35 12.71 4.95
CA LEU A 49 22.51 13.53 5.30
C LEU A 49 22.17 15.02 5.48
N THR A 50 20.94 15.45 5.17
CA THR A 50 20.57 16.85 5.11
C THR A 50 20.57 17.54 6.48
N ASP A 51 21.06 18.79 6.51
CA ASP A 51 21.15 19.73 7.66
C ASP A 51 19.78 20.16 8.26
N ILE A 52 18.72 19.37 8.12
CA ILE A 52 17.41 19.67 8.72
C ILE A 52 17.44 19.16 10.16
N VAL A 53 18.22 19.83 11.00
CA VAL A 53 18.06 19.78 12.46
C VAL A 53 16.77 20.54 12.78
N ALA A 54 15.63 19.91 12.52
CA ALA A 54 14.36 20.36 13.06
C ALA A 54 14.38 20.10 14.57
N ALA A 55 14.82 21.12 15.31
CA ALA A 55 14.54 21.36 16.72
C ALA A 55 14.29 20.11 17.60
N GLY A 56 15.37 19.55 18.15
CA GLY A 56 15.35 19.04 19.53
C GLY A 56 15.64 17.56 19.76
N GLU A 57 15.60 16.70 18.74
CA GLU A 57 15.90 15.26 18.90
C GLU A 57 16.84 14.79 17.78
N ALA A 58 18.04 14.36 18.16
CA ALA A 58 19.10 13.93 17.24
C ALA A 58 18.94 12.44 16.89
N HIS A 59 17.85 12.08 16.23
CA HIS A 59 17.68 10.73 15.70
C HIS A 59 18.03 10.73 14.22
N ASP A 60 18.78 9.70 13.80
CA ASP A 60 19.11 9.48 12.40
C ASP A 60 17.82 9.28 11.60
N ILE A 61 17.57 10.18 10.63
CA ILE A 61 16.44 10.06 9.72
C ILE A 61 16.78 8.99 8.69
N LEU A 62 15.93 7.98 8.57
CA LEU A 62 16.09 6.91 7.60
C LEU A 62 15.36 7.22 6.30
N ALA A 63 15.87 6.68 5.20
CA ALA A 63 15.20 6.64 3.92
C ALA A 63 15.40 5.28 3.26
N PHE A 64 14.50 4.92 2.35
CA PHE A 64 14.62 3.69 1.56
C PHE A 64 14.38 3.94 0.07
N ARG A 65 14.86 3.02 -0.78
CA ARG A 65 14.49 2.94 -2.20
C ARG A 65 14.47 1.49 -2.70
N PRO A 66 13.60 1.14 -3.68
CA PRO A 66 13.55 -0.20 -4.26
C PRO A 66 14.67 -0.50 -5.27
N ASN A 67 15.21 0.52 -5.94
CA ASN A 67 16.32 0.41 -6.88
C ASN A 67 17.00 1.77 -7.06
N ALA A 68 18.17 1.77 -7.70
CA ALA A 68 18.97 2.99 -7.90
C ALA A 68 18.28 4.05 -8.77
N ASP A 69 17.31 3.67 -9.59
CA ASP A 69 16.57 4.55 -10.50
C ASP A 69 15.33 5.18 -9.85
N THR A 70 15.00 4.79 -8.62
CA THR A 70 13.86 5.30 -7.87
C THR A 70 14.34 6.32 -6.83
N PRO A 71 13.64 7.47 -6.67
CA PRO A 71 13.98 8.42 -5.61
C PRO A 71 13.90 7.77 -4.23
N TRP A 72 14.72 8.29 -3.32
CA TRP A 72 14.65 7.94 -1.90
C TRP A 72 13.34 8.43 -1.31
N LYS A 73 12.75 7.61 -0.45
CA LYS A 73 11.58 7.95 0.36
C LYS A 73 11.96 7.96 1.82
N GLN A 74 11.65 9.05 2.52
CA GLN A 74 11.91 9.17 3.95
C GLN A 74 11.02 8.19 4.74
N LEU A 75 11.57 7.60 5.78
CA LEU A 75 10.86 6.78 6.76
C LEU A 75 10.57 7.59 8.02
N ARG A 76 9.44 7.29 8.66
CA ARG A 76 9.10 7.76 10.00
C ARG A 76 9.77 6.90 11.07
N ALA A 77 9.89 5.60 10.81
CA ALA A 77 10.52 4.66 11.72
C ALA A 77 12.01 4.94 11.85
N THR A 78 12.51 4.80 13.08
CA THR A 78 13.93 5.00 13.40
C THR A 78 14.63 3.65 13.65
N LEU A 79 15.96 3.65 13.61
CA LEU A 79 16.72 2.45 13.97
C LEU A 79 16.55 2.05 15.45
N GLU A 80 16.23 2.99 16.33
CA GLU A 80 16.03 2.75 17.76
C GLU A 80 14.79 1.89 18.04
N GLU A 81 13.75 2.04 17.21
CA GLU A 81 12.55 1.20 17.23
C GLU A 81 12.81 -0.21 16.66
N GLY A 82 13.96 -0.39 15.99
CA GLY A 82 14.43 -1.63 15.42
C GLY A 82 14.02 -1.84 13.95
N TRP A 83 14.58 -2.89 13.35
CA TRP A 83 14.38 -3.18 11.92
C TRP A 83 12.96 -3.60 11.53
N ARG A 84 12.16 -4.07 12.49
CA ARG A 84 10.82 -4.58 12.21
C ARG A 84 9.84 -3.43 11.87
N PRO A 85 9.73 -2.35 12.67
CA PRO A 85 8.98 -1.15 12.27
C PRO A 85 9.46 -0.55 10.94
N VAL A 86 10.78 -0.42 10.75
CA VAL A 86 11.38 0.06 9.48
C VAL A 86 10.91 -0.77 8.28
N ALA A 87 11.02 -2.10 8.37
CA ALA A 87 10.60 -2.98 7.28
C ALA A 87 9.08 -2.97 7.05
N ALA A 88 8.27 -2.82 8.10
CA ALA A 88 6.82 -2.71 7.97
C ALA A 88 6.42 -1.42 7.25
N GLU A 89 7.09 -0.31 7.54
CA GLU A 89 6.87 0.95 6.84
C GLU A 89 7.29 0.87 5.36
N VAL A 90 8.41 0.20 5.05
CA VAL A 90 8.81 -0.06 3.66
C VAL A 90 7.74 -0.86 2.91
N VAL A 91 7.14 -1.88 3.54
CA VAL A 91 6.01 -2.65 2.94
C VAL A 91 4.83 -1.73 2.63
N ARG A 92 4.46 -0.82 3.54
CA ARG A 92 3.34 0.12 3.35
C ARG A 92 3.57 1.12 2.21
N ASN A 93 4.82 1.53 2.00
CA ASN A 93 5.17 2.59 1.04
C ASN A 93 5.54 2.09 -0.37
N THR A 94 5.75 0.78 -0.54
CA THR A 94 6.22 0.19 -1.81
C THR A 94 5.19 -0.67 -2.51
N ARG A 95 4.23 -1.20 -1.75
CA ARG A 95 3.14 -2.02 -2.25
C ARG A 95 1.83 -1.26 -2.08
N ASP A 96 0.84 -1.62 -2.89
CA ASP A 96 -0.55 -1.29 -2.57
C ASP A 96 -0.95 -2.19 -1.38
N ALA A 97 -0.46 -1.82 -0.19
CA ALA A 97 -0.50 -2.66 0.99
C ALA A 97 -1.94 -3.03 1.38
N LEU A 98 -2.88 -2.12 1.16
CA LEU A 98 -4.30 -2.42 1.34
C LEU A 98 -4.78 -3.44 0.32
N HIS A 99 -4.45 -3.25 -0.95
CA HIS A 99 -4.82 -4.19 -2.01
C HIS A 99 -4.26 -5.59 -1.74
N ASP A 100 -2.98 -5.71 -1.39
CA ASP A 100 -2.35 -6.98 -1.05
C ASP A 100 -2.97 -7.62 0.20
N TYR A 101 -3.23 -6.81 1.23
CA TYR A 101 -3.90 -7.26 2.45
C TYR A 101 -5.29 -7.85 2.14
N VAL A 102 -6.11 -7.12 1.38
CA VAL A 102 -7.44 -7.59 0.94
C VAL A 102 -7.28 -8.84 0.06
N GLY A 103 -6.36 -8.84 -0.90
CA GLY A 103 -6.14 -9.94 -1.83
C GLY A 103 -5.76 -11.25 -1.17
N MET A 104 -5.04 -11.18 -0.05
CA MET A 104 -4.62 -12.35 0.73
C MET A 104 -5.67 -12.82 1.74
N HIS A 105 -6.47 -11.91 2.32
CA HIS A 105 -7.39 -12.24 3.40
C HIS A 105 -8.86 -12.28 3.00
N MET A 106 -9.25 -11.79 1.81
CA MET A 106 -10.65 -11.88 1.38
C MET A 106 -11.06 -13.34 1.23
N ILE A 107 -12.30 -13.62 1.64
CA ILE A 107 -12.93 -14.92 1.48
C ILE A 107 -14.11 -14.77 0.53
N ARG A 108 -14.16 -15.64 -0.48
CA ARG A 108 -15.34 -15.78 -1.33
C ARG A 108 -16.40 -16.60 -0.60
N ARG A 109 -17.48 -15.95 -0.18
CA ARG A 109 -18.64 -16.62 0.45
C ARG A 109 -19.47 -17.40 -0.56
N SER A 110 -19.71 -16.82 -1.73
CA SER A 110 -20.52 -17.46 -2.77
C SER A 110 -20.24 -16.88 -4.16
N GLY A 111 -20.76 -17.56 -5.17
CA GLY A 111 -20.64 -17.13 -6.56
C GLY A 111 -19.29 -17.45 -7.20
N SER A 112 -19.01 -16.79 -8.32
CA SER A 112 -17.82 -17.06 -9.13
C SER A 112 -17.40 -15.83 -9.92
N PHE A 113 -16.09 -15.65 -10.05
CA PHE A 113 -15.46 -14.62 -10.88
C PHE A 113 -15.56 -15.00 -12.35
N ARG A 114 -16.69 -14.67 -12.99
CA ARG A 114 -16.92 -14.90 -14.43
C ARG A 114 -17.86 -13.84 -15.00
N ALA A 115 -17.80 -13.59 -16.31
CA ALA A 115 -18.74 -12.73 -17.01
C ALA A 115 -20.20 -13.18 -16.77
N GLY A 116 -21.10 -12.23 -16.51
CA GLY A 116 -22.49 -12.48 -16.11
C GLY A 116 -22.64 -13.03 -14.68
N GLY A 117 -21.53 -13.24 -13.96
CA GLY A 117 -21.52 -13.76 -12.61
C GLY A 117 -21.73 -12.67 -11.56
N ARG A 118 -22.15 -13.11 -10.37
CA ARG A 118 -22.10 -12.35 -9.13
C ARG A 118 -21.24 -13.11 -8.14
N VAL A 119 -20.49 -12.39 -7.33
CA VAL A 119 -19.63 -12.92 -6.27
C VAL A 119 -19.90 -12.15 -4.98
N SER A 120 -19.97 -12.88 -3.87
CA SER A 120 -20.06 -12.31 -2.53
C SER A 120 -18.76 -12.58 -1.79
N LEU A 121 -18.20 -11.53 -1.23
CA LEU A 121 -16.88 -11.47 -0.62
C LEU A 121 -17.01 -10.99 0.82
N THR A 122 -16.09 -11.44 1.68
CA THR A 122 -16.01 -10.99 3.07
C THR A 122 -14.55 -10.83 3.47
N LEU A 123 -14.28 -9.82 4.29
CA LEU A 123 -12.99 -9.59 4.92
C LEU A 123 -13.25 -9.21 6.37
N PHE A 124 -12.97 -10.13 7.30
CA PHE A 124 -13.20 -9.95 8.74
C PHE A 124 -14.59 -9.41 9.11
N GLY A 125 -15.64 -9.88 8.39
CA GLY A 125 -17.02 -9.46 8.61
C GLY A 125 -17.45 -8.23 7.81
N PHE A 126 -16.52 -7.57 7.12
CA PHE A 126 -16.86 -6.58 6.10
C PHE A 126 -17.26 -7.28 4.81
N ASP A 127 -18.52 -7.15 4.43
CA ASP A 127 -19.10 -7.86 3.29
C ASP A 127 -19.29 -6.96 2.08
N TRP A 128 -18.94 -7.43 0.89
CA TRP A 128 -19.28 -6.74 -0.33
C TRP A 128 -19.58 -7.71 -1.45
N GLU A 129 -20.19 -7.20 -2.50
CA GLU A 129 -20.54 -8.00 -3.66
C GLU A 129 -20.13 -7.30 -4.94
N VAL A 130 -19.74 -8.11 -5.91
CA VAL A 130 -19.44 -7.64 -7.26
C VAL A 130 -20.27 -8.44 -8.24
N ARG A 131 -20.85 -7.78 -9.22
CA ARG A 131 -21.52 -8.43 -10.35
C ARG A 131 -20.94 -7.92 -11.66
N LEU A 132 -20.76 -8.83 -12.60
CA LEU A 132 -20.19 -8.57 -13.92
C LEU A 132 -21.30 -8.67 -14.95
N SER A 133 -21.27 -7.79 -15.95
CA SER A 133 -22.13 -7.93 -17.13
C SER A 133 -21.77 -9.19 -17.91
N SER A 134 -22.71 -9.70 -18.71
CA SER A 134 -22.52 -10.91 -19.52
C SER A 134 -21.40 -10.80 -20.55
N ASP A 135 -21.05 -9.59 -20.98
CA ASP A 135 -19.92 -9.30 -21.86
C ASP A 135 -18.60 -9.04 -21.11
N GLY A 136 -18.61 -9.01 -19.78
CA GLY A 136 -17.44 -8.76 -18.93
C GLY A 136 -16.92 -7.32 -18.98
N LYS A 137 -17.61 -6.40 -19.67
CA LYS A 137 -17.14 -5.02 -19.89
C LYS A 137 -17.66 -4.00 -18.88
N ARG A 138 -18.60 -4.42 -18.03
CA ARG A 138 -19.16 -3.59 -16.96
C ARG A 138 -19.18 -4.38 -15.67
N ALA A 139 -18.88 -3.69 -14.58
CA ALA A 139 -18.98 -4.25 -13.24
C ALA A 139 -19.80 -3.31 -12.37
N GLN A 140 -20.50 -3.90 -11.41
CA GLN A 140 -21.16 -3.17 -10.34
C GLN A 140 -20.73 -3.74 -9.00
N VAL A 141 -20.55 -2.86 -8.03
CA VAL A 141 -20.18 -3.21 -6.67
C VAL A 141 -21.27 -2.77 -5.70
N ARG A 142 -21.46 -3.54 -4.64
CA ARG A 142 -22.39 -3.24 -3.56
C ARG A 142 -21.70 -3.42 -2.22
N LEU A 143 -21.56 -2.33 -1.49
CA LEU A 143 -21.10 -2.32 -0.09
C LEU A 143 -22.30 -2.48 0.86
N PRO A 144 -22.10 -2.79 2.17
CA PRO A 144 -23.19 -3.12 3.09
C PRO A 144 -24.31 -2.08 3.16
N ASP A 145 -23.94 -0.80 3.14
CA ASP A 145 -24.86 0.33 3.32
C ASP A 145 -25.18 1.06 2.01
N MET A 146 -24.85 0.46 0.87
CA MET A 146 -24.93 1.11 -0.44
C MET A 146 -25.79 0.30 -1.41
N SER A 147 -26.37 1.01 -2.38
CA SER A 147 -26.98 0.37 -3.54
C SER A 147 -25.91 -0.16 -4.50
N TRP A 148 -26.32 -0.87 -5.55
CA TRP A 148 -25.39 -1.25 -6.61
C TRP A 148 -24.89 0.00 -7.33
N GLU A 149 -23.57 0.19 -7.35
CA GLU A 149 -22.92 1.28 -8.06
C GLU A 149 -22.11 0.74 -9.23
N GLU A 150 -22.06 1.49 -10.33
CA GLU A 150 -21.21 1.14 -11.46
C GLU A 150 -19.74 1.40 -11.13
N VAL A 151 -18.91 0.41 -11.40
CA VAL A 151 -17.46 0.53 -11.34
C VAL A 151 -17.00 1.32 -12.55
N ASP A 152 -16.02 2.22 -12.35
CA ASP A 152 -15.38 2.99 -13.41
C ASP A 152 -14.97 2.07 -14.59
N PRO A 153 -15.44 2.33 -15.82
CA PRO A 153 -15.10 1.54 -17.00
C PRO A 153 -13.59 1.42 -17.25
N ASN A 154 -12.79 2.44 -16.90
CA ASN A 154 -11.34 2.38 -17.03
C ASN A 154 -10.75 1.34 -16.08
N LEU A 155 -11.26 1.28 -14.85
CA LEU A 155 -10.85 0.26 -13.88
C LEU A 155 -11.22 -1.15 -14.35
N VAL A 156 -12.41 -1.31 -14.95
CA VAL A 156 -12.81 -2.60 -15.53
C VAL A 156 -11.87 -3.01 -16.69
N ALA A 157 -11.43 -2.06 -17.51
CA ALA A 157 -10.52 -2.32 -18.61
C ALA A 157 -9.08 -2.65 -18.16
N GLU A 158 -8.63 -2.06 -17.06
CA GLU A 158 -7.29 -2.27 -16.47
C GLU A 158 -7.13 -3.67 -15.86
N HIS A 159 -8.20 -4.25 -15.32
CA HIS A 159 -8.15 -5.52 -14.60
C HIS A 159 -8.76 -6.68 -15.40
N GLN A 160 -7.90 -7.49 -16.02
CA GLN A 160 -8.33 -8.73 -16.69
C GLN A 160 -8.75 -9.83 -15.71
N ASP A 161 -8.14 -9.86 -14.52
CA ASP A 161 -8.56 -10.76 -13.45
C ASP A 161 -9.70 -10.12 -12.65
N PHE A 162 -10.86 -10.79 -12.65
CA PHE A 162 -12.05 -10.33 -11.95
C PHE A 162 -11.90 -10.37 -10.41
N LYS A 163 -10.97 -11.17 -9.87
CA LYS A 163 -10.62 -11.09 -8.45
C LYS A 163 -9.96 -9.75 -8.14
N GLU A 164 -8.98 -9.37 -8.94
CA GLU A 164 -8.26 -8.10 -8.80
C GLU A 164 -9.20 -6.90 -9.00
N LEU A 165 -10.08 -6.98 -10.00
CA LEU A 165 -11.14 -5.98 -10.20
C LEU A 165 -12.05 -5.85 -8.97
N ALA A 166 -12.37 -6.95 -8.29
CA ALA A 166 -13.21 -6.91 -7.10
C ALA A 166 -12.53 -6.22 -5.91
N ILE A 167 -11.21 -6.37 -5.76
CA ILE A 167 -10.40 -5.65 -4.76
C ILE A 167 -10.35 -4.17 -5.12
N ALA A 168 -9.95 -3.86 -6.36
CA ALA A 168 -9.79 -2.48 -6.82
C ALA A 168 -11.13 -1.70 -6.75
N SER A 169 -12.26 -2.36 -7.05
CA SER A 169 -13.58 -1.76 -6.92
C SER A 169 -13.94 -1.43 -5.47
N LEU A 170 -13.58 -2.28 -4.49
CA LEU A 170 -13.78 -1.99 -3.07
C LEU A 170 -12.99 -0.73 -2.66
N ILE A 171 -11.71 -0.68 -3.03
CA ILE A 171 -10.80 0.42 -2.67
C ILE A 171 -11.29 1.74 -3.28
N LYS A 172 -11.71 1.72 -4.56
CA LYS A 172 -12.14 2.92 -5.28
C LYS A 172 -13.53 3.40 -4.86
N SER A 173 -14.47 2.50 -4.57
CA SER A 173 -15.84 2.86 -4.20
C SER A 173 -15.99 3.41 -2.79
N ARG A 174 -15.03 3.15 -1.89
CA ARG A 174 -15.03 3.75 -0.55
C ARG A 174 -13.63 4.23 -0.20
N PRO A 175 -13.25 5.46 -0.57
CA PRO A 175 -11.92 5.99 -0.27
C PRO A 175 -11.57 5.90 1.22
N SER A 176 -12.54 6.01 2.15
CA SER A 176 -12.33 5.87 3.59
C SER A 176 -12.03 4.45 4.08
N ILE A 177 -12.04 3.45 3.20
CA ILE A 177 -11.78 2.05 3.56
C ILE A 177 -10.35 1.83 4.05
N HIS A 178 -9.40 2.69 3.69
CA HIS A 178 -8.04 2.68 4.27
C HIS A 178 -8.08 2.82 5.80
N LYS A 179 -8.91 3.71 6.35
CA LYS A 179 -9.05 3.92 7.79
C LYS A 179 -9.70 2.73 8.49
N VAL A 180 -10.55 2.00 7.78
CA VAL A 180 -11.26 0.84 8.33
C VAL A 180 -10.28 -0.32 8.56
N PHE A 181 -9.29 -0.48 7.69
CA PHE A 181 -8.33 -1.58 7.75
C PHE A 181 -6.92 -1.13 8.14
N GLU A 182 -6.73 0.10 8.60
CA GLU A 182 -5.39 0.66 8.86
C GLU A 182 -4.63 -0.18 9.90
N ASP A 183 -5.22 -0.37 11.08
CA ASP A 183 -4.63 -1.16 12.17
C ASP A 183 -4.33 -2.60 11.73
N ASP A 184 -5.23 -3.19 10.94
CA ASP A 184 -5.10 -4.55 10.44
C ASP A 184 -3.97 -4.68 9.40
N VAL A 185 -3.86 -3.71 8.50
CA VAL A 185 -2.79 -3.61 7.51
C VAL A 185 -1.46 -3.36 8.19
N GLU A 186 -1.41 -2.50 9.22
CA GLU A 186 -0.20 -2.28 10.02
C GLU A 186 0.23 -3.57 10.72
N ALA A 187 -0.68 -4.22 11.45
CA ALA A 187 -0.40 -5.49 12.11
C ALA A 187 0.02 -6.59 11.12
N TRP A 188 -0.50 -6.56 9.90
CA TRP A 188 -0.09 -7.45 8.82
C TRP A 188 1.29 -7.12 8.26
N ALA A 189 1.58 -5.84 7.99
CA ALA A 189 2.90 -5.38 7.54
C ALA A 189 3.98 -5.74 8.56
N LEU A 190 3.71 -5.56 9.87
CA LEU A 190 4.59 -5.99 10.95
C LEU A 190 4.81 -7.50 11.00
N ARG A 191 3.84 -8.32 10.56
CA ARG A 191 3.99 -9.78 10.44
C ARG A 191 4.85 -10.15 9.24
N LEU A 192 4.68 -9.49 8.10
CA LEU A 192 5.55 -9.66 6.94
C LEU A 192 6.99 -9.25 7.23
N ALA A 193 7.17 -8.11 7.89
CA ALA A 193 8.46 -7.58 8.31
C ALA A 193 9.22 -8.51 9.26
N ALA A 194 8.54 -9.40 10.00
CA ALA A 194 9.20 -10.39 10.85
C ALA A 194 10.02 -11.41 10.05
N GLY A 195 9.72 -11.60 8.75
CA GLY A 195 10.51 -12.42 7.83
C GLY A 195 11.59 -11.64 7.07
N ALA A 196 11.80 -10.35 7.38
CA ALA A 196 12.77 -9.54 6.67
C ALA A 196 14.21 -9.91 7.02
N SER A 197 15.10 -9.83 6.05
CA SER A 197 16.55 -9.96 6.27
C SER A 197 17.24 -8.63 5.99
N VAL A 198 18.25 -8.32 6.81
CA VAL A 198 19.03 -7.10 6.72
C VAL A 198 20.50 -7.46 6.57
N VAL A 199 21.15 -6.91 5.54
CA VAL A 199 22.56 -7.14 5.25
C VAL A 199 23.26 -5.78 5.12
N PRO A 200 24.40 -5.55 5.78
CA PRO A 200 25.17 -4.32 5.59
C PRO A 200 25.62 -4.14 4.14
N ILE A 201 25.62 -2.89 3.67
CA ILE A 201 26.29 -2.50 2.42
C ILE A 201 27.72 -2.10 2.81
N MET A 202 28.70 -2.82 2.28
CA MET A 202 30.14 -2.52 2.44
C MET A 202 30.65 -1.73 1.23
#